data_AF-X1JDY3-F1
#
_entry.id   AF-X1JDY3-F1
#
_cell.length_a   1.000
_cell.length_b   1.000
_cell.length_c   1.000
_cell.angle_alpha   90.00
_cell.angle_beta   90.00
_cell.angle_gamma   90.00
#
_symmetry.space_group_name_H-M   'P 1'
#
loop_
_entity.id
_entity.type
_entity.pdbx_description
1 polymer ?
#
loop_
_entity_poly.entity_id
_entity_poly.type
_entity_poly.pdbx_seq_one_letter_code
_entity_poly.pdbx_strand_id
1 'polypeptide(L)'
;MLKEGLDVYIPMVDDDAIDAVIKRKDDSFITVQIKARSKDVVFGNAALFAAIPHEPRKNYWFIFYSERMHKIWIMTSDEFIKESRQNKTGKNKGKR
;
A
#
# COMPACT_ATOMS: atom_id res chain seq x y z
N MET A 1 12.29 6.46 -2.39
CA MET A 1 12.92 5.31 -1.71
C MET A 1 14.40 5.21 -2.07
N LEU A 2 14.80 4.71 -3.25
CA LEU A 2 16.23 4.66 -3.63
C LEU A 2 16.90 6.05 -3.63
N LYS A 3 16.23 7.07 -4.18
CA LYS A 3 16.71 8.47 -4.13
C LYS A 3 16.86 9.03 -2.70
N GLU A 4 16.17 8.44 -1.74
CA GLU A 4 16.25 8.83 -0.32
C GLU A 4 17.35 8.04 0.41
N GLY A 5 18.17 7.25 -0.30
CA GLY A 5 19.23 6.44 0.28
C GLY A 5 18.75 5.20 1.04
N LEU A 6 17.54 4.70 0.75
CA LEU A 6 17.05 3.46 1.34
C LEU A 6 17.54 2.25 0.54
N ASP A 7 17.96 1.21 1.26
CA ASP A 7 18.29 -0.10 0.69
C ASP A 7 17.00 -0.85 0.35
N VAL A 8 16.65 -0.92 -0.93
CA VAL A 8 15.41 -1.53 -1.42
C VAL A 8 15.71 -2.81 -2.18
N TYR A 9 15.02 -3.88 -1.82
CA TYR A 9 15.05 -5.18 -2.46
C TYR A 9 13.67 -5.45 -3.08
N ILE A 10 13.66 -6.10 -4.25
CA ILE A 10 12.43 -6.49 -4.94
C ILE A 10 12.30 -8.00 -4.84
N PRO A 11 11.20 -8.54 -4.30
CA PRO A 11 11.00 -9.98 -4.24
C PRO A 11 10.82 -10.55 -5.65
N MET A 12 11.25 -11.79 -5.85
CA MET A 12 11.12 -12.48 -7.15
C MET A 12 9.66 -12.78 -7.51
N VAL A 13 8.80 -12.96 -6.49
CA VAL A 13 7.36 -13.27 -6.62
C VAL A 13 6.59 -12.46 -5.56
N ASP A 14 5.38 -11.99 -5.90
CA ASP A 14 4.54 -11.09 -5.11
C ASP A 14 3.36 -11.78 -4.37
N ASP A 15 3.50 -13.07 -4.05
CA ASP A 15 2.41 -13.91 -3.51
C ASP A 15 1.85 -13.46 -2.14
N ASP A 16 2.61 -12.70 -1.35
CA ASP A 16 2.16 -12.17 -0.05
C ASP A 16 1.88 -10.66 -0.07
N ALA A 17 1.56 -10.12 -1.25
CA ALA A 17 1.26 -8.71 -1.44
C ALA A 17 2.44 -7.77 -1.10
N ILE A 18 3.68 -8.25 -1.25
CA ILE A 18 4.91 -7.51 -1.00
C ILE A 18 5.50 -7.11 -2.36
N ASP A 19 5.53 -5.81 -2.65
CA ASP A 19 6.13 -5.26 -3.86
C ASP A 19 7.59 -4.86 -3.65
N ALA A 20 7.98 -4.55 -2.40
CA ALA A 20 9.34 -4.21 -2.03
C ALA A 20 9.64 -4.54 -0.57
N VAL A 21 10.93 -4.77 -0.29
CA VAL A 21 11.48 -4.94 1.05
C VAL A 21 12.53 -3.87 1.28
N ILE A 22 12.53 -3.24 2.46
CA ILE A 22 13.53 -2.22 2.81
C ILE A 22 14.33 -2.71 4.00
N LYS A 23 15.66 -2.69 3.88
CA LYS A 23 16.57 -2.92 5.00
C LYS A 23 16.79 -1.59 5.74
N ARG A 24 16.52 -1.58 7.03
CA ARG A 24 16.76 -0.43 7.91
C ARG A 24 18.20 -0.45 8.42
N LYS A 25 18.65 0.68 8.96
CA LYS A 25 20.00 0.84 9.53
C LYS A 25 20.27 -0.05 10.75
N ASP A 26 19.21 -0.49 11.43
CA ASP A 26 19.26 -1.42 12.57
C ASP A 26 19.23 -2.90 12.12
N ASP A 27 19.52 -3.16 10.84
CA ASP A 27 19.44 -4.47 10.18
C ASP A 27 18.05 -5.12 10.17
N SER A 28 17.01 -4.45 10.66
CA SER A 28 15.64 -4.92 10.55
C SER A 28 15.07 -4.69 9.15
N PHE A 29 14.03 -5.45 8.80
CA PHE A 29 13.36 -5.35 7.51
C PHE A 29 11.94 -4.84 7.67
N ILE A 30 11.50 -4.05 6.69
CA ILE A 30 10.09 -3.76 6.47
C ILE A 30 9.67 -4.23 5.08
N THR A 31 8.41 -4.64 4.99
CA THR A 31 7.76 -5.03 3.76
C THR A 31 6.81 -3.92 3.32
N VAL A 32 6.71 -3.72 2.01
CA VAL A 32 5.94 -2.62 1.42
C VAL A 32 5.04 -3.17 0.34
N GLN A 33 3.75 -2.80 0.41
CA GLN A 33 2.81 -2.93 -0.68
C GLN A 33 2.61 -1.58 -1.37
N ILE A 34 2.73 -1.55 -2.68
CA ILE A 34 2.58 -0.35 -3.51
C ILE A 34 1.30 -0.49 -4.33
N LYS A 35 0.44 0.53 -4.28
CA LYS A 35 -0.70 0.63 -5.19
C LYS A 35 -0.74 2.00 -5.84
N ALA A 36 -0.86 2.00 -7.16
CA ALA A 36 -0.97 3.19 -7.96
C ALA A 36 -2.39 3.35 -8.52
N ARG A 37 -2.80 4.62 -8.69
CA ARG A 37 -4.04 5.03 -9.34
C ARG A 37 -3.72 6.05 -10.43
N SER A 38 -4.09 5.71 -11.65
CA SER A 38 -3.88 6.53 -12.86
C SER A 38 -4.67 7.84 -12.82
N LYS A 39 -4.21 8.84 -13.58
CA LYS A 39 -4.92 10.10 -13.84
C LYS A 39 -6.28 9.93 -14.53
N ASP A 40 -6.43 8.86 -15.32
CA ASP A 40 -7.59 8.65 -16.21
C ASP A 40 -8.79 8.02 -15.51
N VAL A 41 -8.76 7.89 -14.18
CA VAL A 41 -9.88 7.36 -13.40
C VAL A 41 -11.06 8.31 -13.37
N VAL A 42 -12.27 7.74 -13.27
CA VAL A 42 -13.53 8.49 -13.13
C VAL A 42 -13.46 9.46 -11.95
N PHE A 43 -14.05 10.64 -12.12
CA PHE A 43 -14.11 11.64 -11.07
C PHE A 43 -14.74 11.06 -9.79
N GLY A 44 -14.12 11.31 -8.64
CA GLY A 44 -14.47 10.71 -7.35
C GLY A 44 -13.66 9.44 -6.99
N ASN A 45 -13.01 8.78 -7.95
CA ASN A 45 -12.27 7.54 -7.71
C ASN A 45 -10.74 7.73 -7.56
N ALA A 46 -10.28 8.97 -7.43
CA ALA A 46 -8.85 9.29 -7.42
C ALA A 46 -8.08 8.70 -6.22
N ALA A 47 -8.77 8.37 -5.12
CA ALA A 47 -8.23 7.68 -3.95
C ALA A 47 -8.85 6.28 -3.75
N LEU A 48 -9.52 5.73 -4.76
CA LEU A 48 -10.08 4.38 -4.72
C LEU A 48 -9.06 3.39 -5.27
N PHE A 49 -8.73 2.36 -4.49
CA PHE A 49 -7.81 1.29 -4.88
C PHE A 49 -8.54 -0.06 -4.94
N ALA A 50 -7.90 -1.07 -5.54
CA ALA A 50 -8.45 -2.41 -5.60
C ALA A 50 -8.62 -2.97 -4.18
N ALA A 51 -9.78 -3.56 -3.89
CA ALA A 51 -10.15 -4.00 -2.55
C ALA A 51 -9.19 -5.08 -2.03
N ILE A 52 -8.58 -4.83 -0.87
CA ILE A 52 -7.52 -5.63 -0.26
C ILE A 52 -8.10 -6.37 0.95
N PRO A 53 -7.98 -7.71 1.03
CA PRO A 53 -8.11 -8.40 2.31
C PRO A 53 -6.87 -8.10 3.14
N HIS A 54 -7.04 -7.62 4.38
CA HIS A 54 -5.90 -7.24 5.19
C HIS A 54 -6.16 -7.42 6.67
N GLU A 55 -5.20 -8.04 7.35
CA GLU A 55 -5.12 -8.14 8.81
C GLU A 55 -3.89 -7.36 9.28
N PRO A 56 -3.87 -6.83 10.52
CA PRO A 56 -2.72 -6.10 11.05
C PRO A 56 -1.40 -6.89 10.92
N ARG A 57 -0.40 -6.30 10.27
CA ARG A 57 0.94 -6.87 10.08
C ARG A 57 1.99 -5.91 10.63
N LYS A 58 2.87 -6.42 11.51
CA LYS A 58 4.03 -5.65 11.99
C LYS A 58 5.02 -5.41 10.85
N ASN A 59 5.67 -4.24 10.85
CA ASN A 59 6.68 -3.87 9.85
C ASN A 59 6.18 -3.92 8.38
N TYR A 60 4.86 -3.85 8.18
CA TYR A 60 4.23 -3.85 6.86
C TYR A 60 3.65 -2.47 6.56
N TRP A 61 4.03 -1.93 5.41
CA TRP A 61 3.69 -0.57 4.99
C TRP A 61 2.95 -0.57 3.67
N PHE A 62 2.06 0.40 3.51
CA PHE A 62 1.41 0.70 2.25
C PHE A 62 1.95 2.01 1.68
N ILE A 63 2.21 2.02 0.38
CA ILE A 63 2.43 3.23 -0.41
C ILE A 63 1.30 3.32 -1.43
N PHE A 64 0.41 4.30 -1.25
CA PHE A 64 -0.64 4.61 -2.20
C PHE A 64 -0.25 5.84 -3.01
N TYR A 65 -0.14 5.69 -4.32
CA TYR A 65 0.10 6.80 -5.24
C TYR A 65 -1.16 7.11 -6.04
N SER A 66 -1.60 8.37 -6.01
CA SER A 66 -2.62 8.90 -6.91
C SER A 66 -2.01 9.91 -7.86
N GLU A 67 -1.94 9.54 -9.12
CA GLU A 67 -1.45 10.41 -10.19
C GLU A 67 -2.38 11.60 -10.38
N ARG A 68 -3.71 11.38 -10.42
CA ARG A 68 -4.71 12.44 -10.59
C ARG A 68 -4.62 13.52 -9.52
N MET A 69 -4.33 13.13 -8.28
CA MET A 69 -4.23 14.06 -7.16
C MET A 69 -2.81 14.60 -6.96
N HIS A 70 -1.82 14.04 -7.67
CA HIS A 70 -0.39 14.23 -7.37
C HIS A 70 -0.07 14.00 -5.88
N LYS A 71 -0.61 12.92 -5.30
CA LYS A 71 -0.45 12.60 -3.88
C LYS A 71 0.10 11.21 -3.65
N ILE A 72 0.90 11.10 -2.59
CA ILE A 72 1.38 9.83 -2.04
C ILE A 72 0.91 9.76 -0.59
N TRP A 73 0.30 8.64 -0.21
CA TRP A 73 0.08 8.28 1.19
C TRP A 73 1.02 7.15 1.54
N ILE A 74 1.71 7.30 2.66
CA ILE A 74 2.56 6.28 3.26
C ILE A 74 1.93 5.96 4.60
N MET A 75 1.57 4.70 4.79
CA MET A 75 0.76 4.27 5.92
C MET A 75 1.29 2.96 6.47
N THR A 76 1.30 2.83 7.79
CA THR A 76 1.44 1.54 8.46
C THR A 76 0.22 0.66 8.18
N SER A 77 0.37 -0.64 8.41
CA SER A 77 -0.75 -1.59 8.42
C SER A 77 -1.93 -1.13 9.30
N ASP A 78 -1.67 -0.59 10.49
CA ASP A 78 -2.71 -0.17 11.42
C ASP A 78 -3.42 1.10 10.95
N GLU A 79 -2.67 2.07 10.43
CA GLU A 79 -3.23 3.27 9.80
C GLU A 79 -4.09 2.91 8.59
N PHE A 80 -3.67 1.93 7.77
CA PHE A 80 -4.48 1.47 6.64
C PHE A 80 -5.85 0.95 7.10
N ILE A 81 -5.90 0.15 8.17
CA ILE A 81 -7.15 -0.37 8.72
C ILE A 81 -8.03 0.75 9.28
N LYS A 82 -7.41 1.71 9.97
CA LYS A 82 -8.11 2.82 10.62
C LYS A 82 -8.70 3.82 9.61
N GLU A 83 -7.91 4.23 8.63
CA GLU A 83 -8.25 5.35 7.74
C GLU A 83 -8.97 4.90 6.45
N SER A 84 -8.86 3.61 6.08
CA SER A 84 -9.51 3.10 4.86
C SER A 84 -10.96 2.68 5.10
N ARG A 85 -11.81 2.90 4.10
CA ARG A 85 -13.21 2.46 4.14
C ARG A 85 -13.32 0.95 3.94
N GLN A 86 -13.91 0.24 4.89
CA GLN A 86 -14.26 -1.18 4.69
C GLN A 86 -15.57 -1.34 3.92
N ASN A 87 -15.57 -2.23 2.93
CA ASN A 87 -16.78 -2.61 2.23
C ASN A 87 -17.69 -3.45 3.14
N LYS A 88 -18.91 -2.98 3.36
CA LYS A 88 -19.89 -3.64 4.24
C LYS A 88 -20.79 -4.65 3.51
N THR A 89 -20.91 -4.52 2.19
CA THR A 89 -21.81 -5.30 1.33
C THR A 89 -21.14 -5.62 -0.01
N GLY A 90 -21.76 -6.52 -0.79
CA GLY A 90 -21.29 -6.91 -2.13
C GLY A 90 -20.15 -7.94 -2.14
N LYS A 91 -19.64 -8.25 -3.34
CA LYS A 91 -18.59 -9.28 -3.56
C LYS A 91 -17.29 -9.02 -2.79
N ASN A 92 -17.00 -7.76 -2.47
CA ASN A 92 -15.81 -7.34 -1.74
C ASN A 92 -16.06 -7.08 -0.24
N LYS A 93 -17.17 -7.58 0.32
CA LYS A 93 -17.49 -7.43 1.75
C LYS A 93 -16.30 -7.87 2.61
N GLY A 94 -15.95 -7.04 3.59
CA GLY A 94 -14.82 -7.24 4.51
C GLY A 94 -13.47 -6.71 4.00
N LYS A 95 -13.33 -6.46 2.69
CA LYS A 95 -12.11 -5.88 2.10
C LYS A 95 -12.12 -4.35 2.15
N ARG A 96 -10.93 -3.74 2.10
CA ARG A 96 -10.72 -2.29 2.15
C ARG A 96 -10.17 -1.77 0.83
#